data_AF-A0A1F4TQU8-F1
#
_entry.id   AF-A0A1F4TQU8-F1
#
_cell.length_a   1.000
_cell.length_b   1.000
_cell.length_c   1.000
_cell.angle_alpha   90.00
_cell.angle_beta   90.00
_cell.angle_gamma   90.00
#
_symmetry.space_group_name_H-M   'P 1'
#
loop_
_entity.id
_entity.type
_entity.pdbx_description
1 polymer ?
#
loop_
_entity_poly.entity_id
_entity_poly.type
_entity_poly.pdbx_seq_one_letter_code
_entity_poly.pdbx_strand_id
1 'polypeptide(L)' 'MHITPNESTLDRFIRIALGGLCIITVTYVNMSAVLVAALLIIGAILLLTALSGHCLVYRILKTKTN' A
#
# COMPACT_ATOMS: atom_id res chain seq x y z
N MET A 1 -23.91 -3.38 -18.23
CA MET A 1 -23.44 -4.21 -17.11
C MET A 1 -23.03 -3.25 -16.01
N HIS A 2 -23.80 -3.19 -14.93
CA HIS A 2 -23.64 -2.21 -13.86
C HIS A 2 -22.42 -2.64 -13.02
N ILE A 3 -21.29 -1.97 -13.23
CA ILE A 3 -20.08 -2.18 -12.45
C ILE A 3 -20.10 -1.07 -11.40
N THR A 4 -20.59 -1.37 -10.21
CA THR A 4 -20.23 -0.62 -9.01
C THR A 4 -19.06 -1.35 -8.39
N PRO A 5 -17.81 -1.03 -8.77
CA PRO A 5 -16.67 -1.49 -8.01
C PRO A 5 -16.66 -0.69 -6.71
N ASN A 6 -17.20 -1.26 -5.63
CA ASN A 6 -16.74 -0.88 -4.30
C ASN A 6 -15.34 -1.50 -4.10
N GLU A 7 -14.39 -1.12 -4.97
CA GLU A 7 -12.97 -1.30 -4.69
C GLU A 7 -12.70 -0.40 -3.51
N SER A 8 -12.65 -1.02 -2.33
CA SER A 8 -12.60 -0.32 -1.05
C SER A 8 -11.54 0.78 -1.10
N THR A 9 -11.98 2.02 -1.30
CA THR A 9 -11.15 3.23 -1.25
C THR A 9 -10.36 3.24 0.05
N LEU A 10 -10.90 2.59 1.09
CA LEU A 10 -10.32 2.34 2.39
C LEU A 10 -9.07 1.44 2.34
N ASP A 11 -9.01 0.36 1.53
CA ASP A 11 -7.78 -0.47 1.39
C ASP A 11 -6.65 0.34 0.74
N ARG A 12 -6.98 1.13 -0.29
CA ARG A 12 -6.05 2.07 -0.92
C ARG A 12 -5.56 3.12 0.07
N PHE A 13 -6.47 3.67 0.88
CA PHE A 13 -6.14 4.65 1.92
C PHE A 13 -5.23 4.05 3.00
N ILE A 14 -5.49 2.82 3.44
CA ILE A 14 -4.64 2.11 4.41
C ILE A 14 -3.24 1.90 3.84
N ARG A 15 -3.09 1.48 2.58
CA ARG A 15 -1.77 1.28 1.96
C ARG A 15 -1.00 2.60 1.80
N ILE A 16 -1.69 3.68 1.44
CA ILE A 16 -1.09 5.02 1.40
C ILE A 16 -0.66 5.45 2.79
N ALA A 17 -1.51 5.24 3.81
CA ALA A 17 -1.21 5.57 5.19
C ALA A 17 -0.03 4.75 5.73
N LEU A 18 0.03 3.44 5.49
CA LEU A 18 1.14 2.57 5.92
C LEU A 18 2.44 2.92 5.19
N GLY A 19 2.38 3.12 3.87
CA GLY A 19 3.53 3.49 3.06
C GLY A 19 4.08 4.87 3.45
N GLY A 20 3.19 5.85 3.66
CA GLY A 20 3.54 7.17 4.17
C GLY A 20 4.13 7.10 5.58
N LEU A 21 3.55 6.30 6.48
CA LEU A 21 4.07 6.10 7.83
C LEU A 21 5.48 5.49 7.82
N CYS A 22 5.76 4.54 6.93
CA CYS A 22 7.11 3.99 6.76
C CYS A 22 8.12 5.06 6.35
N ILE A 23 7.78 5.92 5.38
CA ILE A 23 8.68 7.00 4.92
C ILE A 23 8.89 8.06 6.02
N ILE A 24 7.82 8.43 6.75
CA ILE A 24 7.93 9.35 7.89
C ILE A 24 8.82 8.73 8.96
N THR A 25 8.63 7.46 9.30
CA THR A 25 9.43 6.77 10.32
C THR A 25 10.92 6.75 9.96
N VAL A 26 11.26 6.47 8.70
CA VAL A 26 12.65 6.53 8.20
C VAL A 26 13.23 7.95 8.30
N THR A 27 12.42 8.99 8.12
CA THR A 27 12.88 10.38 8.13
C THR A 27 13.13 10.89 9.56
N TYR A 28 12.32 10.47 10.53
CA TYR A 28 12.35 11.01 11.91
C TYR A 28 13.05 10.10 12.92
N VAL A 29 13.24 8.81 12.62
CA VAL A 29 13.89 7.85 13.53
C VAL A 29 15.25 7.48 12.97
N ASN A 30 16.31 7.76 13.74
CA ASN A 30 17.65 7.30 13.41
C ASN A 30 17.74 5.78 13.61
N MET A 31 17.70 5.05 12.50
CA MET A 31 17.79 3.59 12.43
C MET A 31 19.06 3.16 11.69
N SER A 32 19.42 1.88 11.79
CA SER A 32 20.54 1.34 11.02
C SER A 32 20.26 1.42 9.51
N ALA A 33 21.31 1.66 8.71
CA ALA A 33 21.19 1.86 7.27
C ALA A 33 20.49 0.69 6.55
N VAL A 34 20.69 -0.53 7.04
CA VAL A 34 20.04 -1.74 6.53
C VAL A 34 18.52 -1.70 6.75
N LEU A 35 18.09 -1.28 7.94
CA LEU A 35 16.67 -1.19 8.29
C LEU A 35 15.98 -0.07 7.51
N VAL A 36 16.67 1.06 7.33
CA VAL A 36 16.20 2.19 6.51
C VAL A 36 15.96 1.74 5.06
N ALA A 37 16.92 1.04 4.45
CA ALA A 37 16.78 0.55 3.08
C ALA A 37 15.59 -0.42 2.93
N ALA A 38 15.42 -1.35 3.88
CA ALA A 38 14.30 -2.27 3.87
C ALA A 38 12.94 -1.56 3.98
N LEU A 39 12.79 -0.60 4.90
CA LEU A 39 11.56 0.17 5.05
C LEU A 39 11.25 1.03 3.82
N LEU A 40 12.27 1.60 3.19
CA LEU A 40 12.11 2.39 1.96
C LEU A 40 11.57 1.54 0.81
N ILE A 41 12.13 0.33 0.61
CA ILE A 41 11.68 -0.59 -0.42
C ILE A 41 10.22 -1.02 -0.15
N ILE A 42 9.90 -1.39 1.09
CA ILE A 42 8.55 -1.80 1.49
C ILE A 42 7.55 -0.64 1.29
N GLY A 43 7.89 0.56 1.77
CA GLY A 43 7.07 1.76 1.62
C GLY A 43 6.84 2.13 0.16
N ALA A 44 7.88 2.05 -0.68
CA ALA A 44 7.77 2.31 -2.12
C ALA A 44 6.83 1.30 -2.81
N ILE A 45 6.94 0.01 -2.50
CA ILE A 45 6.05 -1.03 -3.06
C ILE A 45 4.60 -0.79 -2.62
N LEU A 46 4.36 -0.47 -1.34
CA LEU A 46 3.04 -0.15 -0.81
C LEU A 46 2.40 1.05 -1.53
N LEU A 47 3.18 2.13 -1.73
CA LEU A 47 2.71 3.33 -2.43
C LEU A 47 2.47 3.08 -3.91
N LEU A 48 3.37 2.37 -4.60
CA LEU A 48 3.18 2.01 -6.00
C LEU A 48 1.94 1.11 -6.19
N THR A 49 1.74 0.15 -5.29
CA THR A 49 0.55 -0.71 -5.31
C THR A 49 -0.73 0.08 -5.04
N ALA A 50 -0.68 1.06 -4.13
CA ALA A 50 -1.80 1.94 -3.87
C ALA A 50 -2.08 2.94 -5.01
N LEU A 51 -1.04 3.35 -5.75
CA LEU A 51 -1.16 4.27 -6.88
C LEU A 51 -1.71 3.57 -8.12
N SER A 52 -1.26 2.34 -8.41
CA SER A 52 -1.70 1.58 -9.57
C SER A 52 -3.18 1.20 -9.52
N GLY A 53 -3.83 1.15 -8.35
CA GLY A 53 -5.25 0.79 -8.18
C GLY A 53 -5.59 -0.66 -8.58
N HIS A 54 -4.76 -1.28 -9.41
CA HIS A 54 -4.85 -2.66 -9.85
C HIS A 54 -4.40 -3.59 -8.73
N CYS A 55 -5.40 -4.06 -7.99
CA CYS A 55 -5.17 -5.08 -7.01
C CYS A 55 -4.93 -6.43 -7.73
N LEU A 56 -3.66 -6.79 -7.97
CA LEU A 56 -3.26 -8.13 -8.43
C LEU A 56 -3.77 -9.20 -7.44
N VAL A 57 -3.90 -8.83 -6.16
CA VAL A 57 -4.51 -9.63 -5.09
C VAL A 57 -6.01 -9.84 -5.29
N TYR A 58 -6.83 -8.87 -5.73
CA TYR A 58 -8.24 -9.13 -6.05
C TYR A 58 -8.41 -9.95 -7.33
N ARG A 59 -7.51 -9.78 -8.31
CA ARG A 59 -7.50 -10.59 -9.53
C ARG A 59 -7.21 -12.07 -9.21
N ILE A 60 -6.41 -12.35 -8.18
CA ILE A 60 -6.12 -13.70 -7.69
C ILE A 60 -7.19 -14.19 -6.71
N LEU A 61 -7.66 -13.37 -5.76
CA LEU A 61 -8.57 -13.83 -4.71
C LEU A 61 -10.05 -13.88 -5.10
N LYS A 62 -10.52 -13.23 -6.17
CA LYS A 62 -11.95 -13.27 -6.59
C LYS A 62 -12.97 -13.05 -5.45
N THR A 63 -12.57 -12.49 -4.32
CA THR A 63 -13.46 -12.31 -3.17
C THR A 63 -14.24 -11.02 -3.38
N LYS A 64 -15.53 -11.20 -3.70
CA LYS A 64 -16.52 -10.13 -3.60
C LYS A 64 -16.61 -9.72 -2.13
N THR A 65 -15.96 -8.64 -1.74
CA THR A 65 -16.32 -7.97 -0.49
C THR A 65 -17.41 -6.95 -0.84
N ASN A 66 -18.54 -7.10 -0.16
CA ASN A 66 -19.74 -6.25 -0.25
C ASN A 66 -19.40 -4.82 0.19
#